data_AF-A0A7X6TQI4-F1
#
_entry.id   AF-A0A7X6TQI4-F1
#
_cell.length_a   1.000
_cell.length_b   1.000
_cell.length_c   1.000
_cell.angle_alpha   90.00
_cell.angle_beta   90.00
_cell.angle_gamma   90.00
#
_symmetry.space_group_name_H-M   'P 1'
#
loop_
_entity.id
_entity.type
_entity.pdbx_description
1 polymer ?
#
loop_
_entity_poly.entity_id
_entity_poly.type
_entity_poly.pdbx_seq_one_letter_code
_entity_poly.pdbx_strand_id
1 'polypeptide(L)' 'MDLNEVMKFVESEYIVINNTPCEICGGDFLTESVGLRFEDGRSENITQCVCENCGHEREFSFRAPFINPMEKESNKEDLN' A
#
# COMPACT_ATOMS: atom_id res chain seq x y z
N MET A 1 -11.94 -13.39 7.47
CA MET A 1 -11.92 -11.94 7.22
C MET A 1 -12.87 -11.69 6.07
N ASP A 2 -13.78 -10.73 6.21
CA ASP A 2 -14.71 -10.30 5.16
C ASP A 2 -14.09 -9.15 4.35
N LEU A 3 -14.53 -8.99 3.10
CA LEU A 3 -14.12 -7.90 2.20
C LEU A 3 -14.29 -6.52 2.87
N ASN A 4 -15.33 -6.36 3.71
CA ASN A 4 -15.56 -5.12 4.46
C ASN A 4 -14.43 -4.79 5.43
N GLU A 5 -13.79 -5.78 6.05
CA GLU A 5 -12.68 -5.56 6.98
C GLU A 5 -11.41 -5.14 6.21
N VAL A 6 -11.18 -5.73 5.04
CA VAL A 6 -10.08 -5.37 4.14
C VAL A 6 -10.26 -3.94 3.62
N MET A 7 -11.47 -3.57 3.19
CA MET A 7 -11.79 -2.21 2.72
C MET A 7 -11.55 -1.16 3.80
N LYS A 8 -11.99 -1.43 5.04
CA LYS A 8 -11.75 -0.53 6.18
C LYS A 8 -10.27 -0.33 6.46
N PHE A 9 -9.46 -1.37 6.27
CA PHE A 9 -8.02 -1.26 6.43
C PHE A 9 -7.43 -0.33 5.37
N VAL A 10 -7.74 -0.57 4.09
CA VAL A 10 -7.30 0.28 2.98
C VAL A 10 -7.71 1.74 3.20
N GLU A 11 -8.97 1.96 3.60
CA GLU A 11 -9.49 3.30 3.89
C GLU A 11 -8.70 3.98 5.03
N SER A 12 -8.30 3.22 6.06
CA SER A 12 -7.47 3.76 7.14
C SER A 12 -6.07 4.19 6.69
N GLU A 13 -5.46 3.51 5.72
CA GLU A 13 -4.17 3.89 5.15
C GLU A 13 -4.27 5.19 4.37
N TYR A 14 -5.31 5.33 3.53
CA TYR A 14 -5.58 6.56 2.79
C TYR A 14 -5.87 7.74 3.73
N ILE A 15 -6.56 7.52 4.85
CA ILE A 15 -6.74 8.55 5.88
C ILE A 15 -5.39 9.02 6.42
N VAL A 16 -4.44 8.11 6.68
CA VAL A 16 -3.11 8.50 7.16
C VAL A 16 -2.34 9.29 6.09
N ILE A 17 -2.34 8.81 4.84
CA ILE A 17 -1.65 9.49 3.73
C ILE A 17 -2.22 10.90 3.53
N ASN A 18 -3.54 11.03 3.41
CA ASN A 18 -4.21 12.30 3.13
C ASN A 18 -4.11 13.31 4.29
N ASN A 19 -3.87 12.85 5.52
CA ASN A 19 -3.63 13.72 6.67
C ASN A 19 -2.15 14.00 6.92
N THR A 20 -1.26 13.46 6.10
CA THR A 20 0.18 13.69 6.20
C THR A 20 0.60 14.74 5.17
N PRO A 21 0.87 16.00 5.58
CA PRO A 21 1.34 17.01 4.64
C PRO A 21 2.77 16.71 4.17
N CYS A 22 3.10 17.21 2.99
CA CYS A 22 4.45 17.19 2.46
C CYS A 22 5.42 17.89 3.42
N GLU A 23 6.49 17.20 3.79
CA GLU A 23 7.51 17.72 4.71
C GLU A 23 8.33 18.90 4.13
N ILE A 24 8.28 19.08 2.81
CA ILE A 24 9.01 20.13 2.11
C ILE A 24 8.17 21.40 1.94
N CYS A 25 6.94 21.27 1.45
CA CYS A 25 6.09 22.42 1.09
C CYS A 25 4.75 22.48 1.82
N GLY A 26 4.41 21.48 2.63
CA GLY A 26 3.12 21.39 3.34
C GLY A 26 1.91 21.04 2.49
N GLY A 27 2.08 20.77 1.19
CA GLY A 27 1.00 20.37 0.28
C GLY A 27 0.61 18.89 0.41
N ASP A 28 -0.38 18.46 -0.35
CA ASP A 28 -0.91 17.10 -0.26
C ASP A 28 -0.11 16.09 -1.11
N PHE A 29 -0.15 14.83 -0.69
CA PHE A 29 0.44 13.71 -1.42
C PHE A 29 -0.62 13.02 -2.28
N LEU A 30 -0.29 12.77 -3.54
CA LEU A 30 -1.07 11.93 -4.46
C LEU A 30 -0.47 10.53 -4.50
N THR A 31 -1.33 9.51 -4.49
CA THR A 31 -0.90 8.12 -4.64
C THR A 31 -0.53 7.84 -6.09
N GLU A 32 0.69 7.35 -6.31
CA GLU A 32 1.20 6.98 -7.64
C GLU A 32 1.10 5.47 -7.86
N SER A 33 1.56 4.68 -6.90
CA SER A 33 1.52 3.22 -6.98
C SER A 33 1.31 2.58 -5.62
N VAL A 34 0.74 1.37 -5.63
CA VAL A 34 0.52 0.55 -4.45
C VAL A 34 1.10 -0.83 -4.72
N GLY A 35 1.82 -1.39 -3.77
CA GLY A 35 2.46 -2.69 -3.89
C GLY A 35 2.55 -3.42 -2.56
N LEU A 36 2.92 -4.70 -2.62
CA LEU A 36 3.10 -5.53 -1.42
C LEU A 36 4.57 -5.89 -1.26
N ARG A 37 5.09 -5.72 -0.04
CA ARG A 37 6.42 -6.16 0.36
C ARG A 37 6.29 -7.28 1.38
N PHE A 38 7.06 -8.34 1.18
CA PHE A 38 7.16 -9.45 2.12
C PHE A 38 8.59 -9.53 2.64
N GLU A 39 8.79 -9.23 3.93
CA GLU A 39 10.11 -9.21 4.56
C GLU A 39 10.01 -9.82 5.96
N ASP A 40 10.94 -10.73 6.30
CA ASP A 40 10.99 -11.44 7.60
C ASP A 40 9.65 -12.07 8.06
N GLY A 41 8.88 -12.61 7.11
CA GLY A 41 7.57 -13.21 7.40
C GLY A 41 6.47 -12.19 7.72
N ARG A 42 6.70 -10.91 7.47
CA ARG A 42 5.72 -9.83 7.57
C ARG A 42 5.37 -9.34 6.17
N SER A 43 4.09 -9.08 5.99
CA SER A 43 3.54 -8.43 4.81
C SER A 43 3.28 -6.97 5.12
N GLU A 44 3.66 -6.11 4.18
CA GLU A 44 3.47 -4.68 4.24
C GLU A 44 2.82 -4.22 2.93
N ASN A 45 1.86 -3.31 3.06
CA ASN A 45 1.32 -2.54 1.96
C ASN A 45 2.17 -1.28 1.81
N ILE A 46 2.79 -1.15 0.64
CA ILE A 46 3.69 -0.07 0.30
C ILE A 46 2.98 0.84 -0.68
N THR A 47 2.81 2.10 -0.30
CA THR A 47 2.19 3.12 -1.14
C THR A 47 3.22 4.19 -1.48
N GLN A 48 3.52 4.33 -2.76
CA GLN A 48 4.36 5.41 -3.27
C GLN A 48 3.48 6.61 -3.56
N CYS A 49 3.90 7.77 -3.06
CA CYS A 49 3.20 9.02 -3.24
C CYS A 49 4.13 10.12 -3.75
N VAL A 50 3.56 11.04 -4.51
CA VAL A 50 4.21 12.26 -5.00
C VAL A 50 3.45 13.47 -4.51
N CYS A 51 4.14 14.47 -4.00
CA CYS A 51 3.51 15.73 -3.64
C CYS A 51 3.05 16.46 -4.89
N GLU A 52 1.77 16.83 -4.93
CA GLU A 52 1.18 17.51 -6.10
C GLU A 52 1.80 18.88 -6.40
N ASN A 53 2.40 19.53 -5.39
CA ASN A 53 2.88 20.90 -5.52
C ASN A 53 4.39 20.99 -5.80
N CYS A 54 5.20 20.14 -5.16
CA CYS A 54 6.66 20.21 -5.28
C CYS A 54 7.31 18.97 -5.92
N GLY A 55 6.55 17.91 -6.20
CA GLY A 55 7.07 16.68 -6.79
C GLY A 55 7.88 15.81 -5.82
N HIS A 56 7.93 16.14 -4.52
CA HIS A 56 8.63 15.33 -3.54
C HIS A 56 8.00 13.94 -3.42
N GLU A 57 8.83 12.91 -3.54
CA GLU A 57 8.42 11.51 -3.44
C GLU A 57 8.48 11.03 -1.99
N ARG A 58 7.49 10.22 -1.59
CA ARG A 58 7.43 9.60 -0.27
C ARG A 58 6.82 8.20 -0.35
N GLU A 59 7.46 7.25 0.34
CA GLU A 59 6.93 5.91 0.55
C GLU A 59 6.22 5.85 1.92
N PHE A 60 5.00 5.31 1.93
CA PHE A 60 4.29 4.92 3.14
C PHE A 60 4.26 3.39 3.22
N SER A 61 4.64 2.83 4.37
CA SER A 61 4.54 1.39 4.65
C SER A 61 3.55 1.15 5.78
N PHE A 62 2.58 0.29 5.52
CA PHE A 62 1.57 -0.14 6.47
C PHE A 62 1.61 -1.65 6.62
N ARG A 63 1.56 -2.14 7.85
CA ARG A 63 1.54 -3.58 8.10
C ARG A 63 0.25 -4.19 7.54
N ALA A 64 0.34 -5.22 6.70
CA ALA A 64 -0.80 -5.88 6.07
C ALA A 64 -1.05 -7.28 6.66
N PRO A 65 -1.46 -7.41 7.94
CA PRO A 65 -1.46 -8.67 8.71
C PRO A 65 -2.36 -9.78 8.15
N PHE A 66 -3.23 -9.46 7.19
CA PHE A 66 -4.15 -10.39 6.53
C PHE A 66 -3.60 -10.97 5.22
N ILE A 67 -2.49 -10.45 4.72
CA ILE A 67 -1.81 -10.99 3.56
C ILE A 67 -0.79 -12.02 4.04
N ASN A 68 -1.13 -13.30 3.92
CA ASN A 68 -0.23 -14.38 4.29
C ASN A 68 0.75 -14.65 3.12
N PRO A 69 2.07 -14.81 3.35
CA PRO A 69 3.04 -15.14 2.29
C PRO A 69 2.85 -16.54 1.64
N MET A 70 1.76 -17.24 1.94
CA MET A 70 1.27 -18.41 1.21
C MET A 70 -0.03 -17.94 0.56
N GLU A 71 -0.08 -17.59 -0.72
CA GLU A 71 -0.17 -18.54 -1.83
C GLU A 71 0.51 -18.00 -3.10
N LYS A 72 1.57 -18.67 -3.56
CA LYS A 72 1.84 -18.74 -5.00
C LYS A 72 0.82 -19.71 -5.59
N GLU A 73 -0.37 -19.24 -5.94
CA GLU A 73 -1.17 -19.98 -6.91
C GLU A 73 -0.41 -19.97 -8.24
N SER A 74 0.38 -21.01 -8.44
CA SER A 74 0.92 -21.33 -9.75
C SER A 74 -0.26 -21.78 -10.58
N ASN A 75 -0.92 -20.86 -11.29
CA ASN A 75 -1.74 -21.23 -12.44
C ASN A 75 -0.79 -21.85 -13.47
N LYS A 76 -0.55 -23.15 -13.34
CA LYS A 76 -0.12 -23.97 -14.46
C LYS A 76 -1.34 -24.09 -15.35
N GLU A 77 -1.44 -23.20 -16.33
CA GLU A 77 -2.24 -23.47 -17.51
C GLU A 77 -1.59 -24.68 -18.20
N ASP A 78 -2.09 -25.88 -17.90
CA ASP A 78 -1.85 -27.07 -18.72
C ASP A 78 -2.57 -26.83 -20.06
N LEU A 79 -1.88 -26.22 -21.03
CA LEU A 79 -2.25 -26.29 -22.44
C LEU A 79 -1.84 -27.68 -22.96
N ASN A 80 -2.80 -28.60 -22.99
CA ASN A 80 -2.79 -29.76 -23.90
C ASN A 80 -3.52 -29.39 -25.20
#